data_AF-A0A1B8VUJ2-F1
#
_entry.id   AF-A0A1B8VUJ2-F1
#
_cell.length_a   1.000
_cell.length_b   1.000
_cell.length_c   1.000
_cell.angle_alpha   90.00
_cell.angle_beta   90.00
_cell.angle_gamma   90.00
#
_symmetry.space_group_name_H-M   'P 1'
#
loop_
_entity.id
_entity.type
_entity.pdbx_description
1 polymer ?
#
loop_
_entity_poly.entity_id
_entity_poly.type
_entity_poly.pdbx_seq_one_letter_code
_entity_poly.pdbx_strand_id
1 'polypeptide(L)' 'MSNVKKKKSPLFVVYTSREAAELWGLSENTVTKWISRGKFNPDEARKSGKVWLVTHDGMVRLSEKEPQEEE' A
#
# COMPACT_ATOMS: atom_id res chain seq x y z
N MET A 1 12.83 1.68 29.29
CA MET A 1 11.79 2.42 28.55
C MET A 1 11.04 1.42 27.68
N SER A 2 9.75 1.22 27.94
CA SER A 2 8.88 0.36 27.15
C SER A 2 8.70 0.94 25.75
N ASN A 3 9.36 0.33 24.76
CA ASN A 3 9.19 0.63 23.35
C ASN A 3 7.83 0.09 22.89
N VAL A 4 6.74 0.75 23.30
CA VAL A 4 5.40 0.43 22.83
C VAL A 4 5.38 0.83 21.36
N LYS A 5 5.53 -0.16 20.46
CA LYS A 5 5.26 0.03 19.02
C LYS A 5 3.87 0.66 18.92
N LYS A 6 3.81 1.96 18.64
CA LYS A 6 2.55 2.69 18.44
C LYS A 6 1.83 2.00 17.30
N LYS A 7 0.69 1.36 17.57
CA LYS A 7 -0.11 0.68 16.55
C LYS A 7 -0.52 1.73 15.51
N LYS A 8 -0.10 1.57 14.25
CA LYS A 8 -0.52 2.48 13.16
C LYS A 8 -2.05 2.44 13.07
N SER A 9 -2.69 3.60 13.01
CA SER A 9 -4.16 3.70 12.88
C SER A 9 -4.60 3.05 11.56
N PRO A 10 -5.73 2.33 11.53
CA PRO A 10 -6.27 1.74 10.29
C PRO A 10 -6.45 2.74 9.15
N LEU A 11 -6.66 4.02 9.47
CA LEU A 11 -6.82 5.08 8.48
C LEU A 11 -5.51 5.42 7.72
N PHE A 12 -4.35 5.11 8.29
CA PHE A 12 -3.04 5.48 7.72
C PHE A 12 -2.22 4.26 7.24
N VAL A 13 -2.87 3.10 7.09
CA VAL A 13 -2.26 1.87 6.57
C VAL A 13 -2.98 1.36 5.30
N VAL A 14 -3.78 2.23 4.70
CA VAL A 14 -4.47 2.00 3.43
C VAL A 14 -4.21 3.21 2.55
N TYR A 15 -3.81 2.95 1.31
CA TYR A 15 -3.42 3.96 0.35
C TYR A 15 -4.23 3.80 -0.92
N THR A 16 -4.49 4.89 -1.62
CA THR A 16 -4.86 4.83 -3.02
C THR A 16 -3.71 4.22 -3.84
N SER A 17 -4.01 3.64 -5.00
CA SER A 17 -2.98 3.09 -5.89
C SER A 17 -1.92 4.12 -6.30
N ARG A 18 -2.31 5.41 -6.33
CA ARG A 18 -1.41 6.52 -6.66
C ARG A 18 -0.51 6.88 -5.49
N GLU A 19 -1.08 7.10 -4.30
CA GLU A 19 -0.30 7.34 -3.07
C GLU A 19 0.70 6.21 -2.84
N ALA A 20 0.29 4.96 -3.02
CA ALA A 20 1.17 3.80 -2.91
C ALA A 20 2.30 3.82 -3.96
N ALA A 21 2.01 4.23 -5.20
CA ALA A 21 3.04 4.33 -6.22
C ALA A 21 4.08 5.41 -5.87
N GLU A 22 3.61 6.56 -5.39
CA GLU A 22 4.47 7.67 -4.95
C GLU A 22 5.34 7.25 -3.74
N LEU A 23 4.73 6.74 -2.67
CA LEU A 23 5.42 6.29 -1.45
C LEU A 23 6.44 5.18 -1.70
N TRP A 24 6.20 4.27 -2.65
CA TRP A 24 7.15 3.21 -2.99
C TRP A 24 8.11 3.57 -4.14
N GLY A 25 8.05 4.80 -4.68
CA GLY A 25 8.88 5.22 -5.81
C GLY A 25 8.68 4.36 -7.05
N LEU A 26 7.42 4.00 -7.34
CA LEU A 26 7.01 3.19 -8.49
C LEU A 26 6.39 4.09 -9.57
N SER A 27 6.36 3.59 -10.81
CA SER A 27 5.56 4.25 -11.86
C SER A 27 4.08 4.25 -11.49
N GLU A 28 3.35 5.31 -11.87
CA GLU A 28 1.93 5.53 -11.50
C GLU A 28 1.02 4.32 -11.78
N ASN A 29 1.33 3.54 -12.82
CA ASN A 29 0.52 2.40 -13.23
C ASN A 29 0.97 1.05 -12.66
N THR A 30 2.08 0.98 -11.91
CA THR A 30 2.63 -0.28 -11.39
C THR A 30 1.63 -0.96 -10.45
N VAL A 31 1.10 -0.23 -9.48
CA VAL A 31 0.17 -0.78 -8.47
C VAL A 31 -1.11 -1.27 -9.14
N THR A 32 -1.70 -0.47 -10.04
CA THR A 32 -2.89 -0.88 -10.81
C THR A 32 -2.63 -2.13 -11.67
N LYS A 33 -1.43 -2.27 -12.26
CA LYS A 33 -1.03 -3.48 -12.99
C LYS A 33 -0.90 -4.70 -12.08
N TRP A 34 -0.42 -4.55 -10.85
CA TRP A 34 -0.38 -5.65 -9.89
C TRP A 34 -1.78 -6.11 -9.49
N ILE A 35 -2.69 -5.17 -9.28
CA ILE A 35 -4.10 -5.46 -9.01
C ILE A 35 -4.74 -6.21 -10.18
N SER A 36 -4.59 -5.71 -11.41
CA SER A 36 -5.19 -6.36 -12.59
C SER A 36 -4.61 -7.74 -12.88
N ARG A 37 -3.37 -8.00 -12.46
CA ARG A 37 -2.71 -9.30 -12.55
C ARG A 37 -2.99 -10.21 -11.35
N GLY A 38 -3.83 -9.80 -10.39
CA GLY A 38 -4.18 -10.60 -9.22
C GLY A 38 -3.01 -10.90 -8.29
N LYS A 39 -2.04 -9.98 -8.18
CA LYS A 39 -0.86 -10.16 -7.30
C LYS A 39 -1.17 -9.92 -5.82
N PHE A 40 -2.14 -9.06 -5.55
CA PHE A 40 -2.64 -8.82 -4.19
C PHE A 40 -3.56 -9.97 -3.75
N ASN A 41 -3.54 -10.26 -2.46
CA ASN A 41 -4.52 -11.15 -1.84
C ASN A 41 -5.90 -10.47 -1.79
N PRO A 42 -7.00 -11.22 -1.64
CA PRO A 42 -8.36 -10.68 -1.68
C PRO A 42 -8.67 -9.57 -0.65
N ASP A 43 -7.94 -9.54 0.47
CA ASP A 43 -8.08 -8.58 1.57
C ASP A 43 -7.08 -7.41 1.48
N GLU A 44 -6.12 -7.46 0.55
CA GLU A 44 -5.07 -6.46 0.45
C GLU A 44 -5.36 -5.36 -0.58
N ALA A 45 -6.28 -5.60 -1.52
CA ALA A 45 -6.66 -4.61 -2.53
C ALA A 45 -8.15 -4.66 -2.84
N ARG A 46 -8.78 -3.48 -2.93
CA ARG A 46 -10.19 -3.36 -3.33
C ARG A 46 -10.45 -2.08 -4.11
N LYS A 47 -11.54 -2.08 -4.87
CA LYS A 47 -12.03 -0.88 -5.55
C LYS A 47 -12.94 -0.08 -4.61
N SER A 48 -12.75 1.23 -4.55
CA SER A 48 -13.56 2.19 -3.80
C SER A 48 -14.04 3.28 -4.75
N GLY A 49 -15.22 3.09 -5.34
CA GLY A 49 -15.71 3.93 -6.44
C GLY A 49 -14.79 3.85 -7.65
N LYS A 50 -14.17 4.98 -8.03
CA LYS A 50 -13.23 5.06 -9.17
C LYS A 50 -11.77 4.76 -8.78
N VAL A 51 -11.46 4.68 -7.49
CA VAL A 51 -10.10 4.58 -6.98
C VAL A 51 -9.82 3.16 -6.48
N TRP A 52 -8.61 2.66 -6.70
CA TRP A 52 -8.12 1.43 -6.09
C TRP A 52 -7.46 1.74 -4.76
N LEU A 53 -7.78 0.95 -3.74
CA LEU A 53 -7.14 0.99 -2.44
C LEU A 53 -6.29 -0.26 -2.25
N VAL A 54 -5.13 -0.08 -1.62
CA VAL A 54 -4.20 -1.15 -1.24
C VAL A 54 -3.77 -0.99 0.21
N THR A 55 -3.53 -2.10 0.88
CA THR A 55 -2.99 -2.11 2.25
C THR A 55 -1.48 -1.87 2.24
N HIS A 56 -0.97 -1.29 3.31
CA HIS A 56 0.47 -1.19 3.57
C HIS A 56 1.15 -2.56 3.48
N ASP A 57 0.59 -3.56 4.16
CA ASP A 57 1.20 -4.90 4.25
C ASP A 57 1.24 -5.59 2.87
N GLY A 58 0.17 -5.45 2.07
CA GLY A 58 0.16 -5.93 0.70
C GLY A 58 1.21 -5.28 -0.18
N MET A 59 1.44 -3.97 0.00
CA MET A 59 2.52 -3.26 -0.70
C MET A 59 3.89 -3.76 -0.28
N VAL A 60 4.19 -3.82 1.02
CA VAL A 60 5.47 -4.36 1.54
C VAL A 60 5.74 -5.77 1.02
N ARG A 61 4.72 -6.64 1.03
CA ARG A 61 4.83 -8.02 0.54
C ARG A 61 5.17 -8.09 -0.94
N LEU A 62 4.57 -7.25 -1.78
CA LEU A 62 4.80 -7.27 -3.23
C LEU A 62 6.04 -6.52 -3.68
N SER A 63 6.43 -5.47 -2.97
CA SER A 63 7.60 -4.67 -3.29
C SER A 63 8.87 -5.14 -2.59
N GLU A 64 8.75 -6.02 -1.59
CA GLU A 64 9.84 -6.50 -0.72
C GLU A 64 10.60 -5.34 -0.03
N LYS A 65 9.93 -4.22 0.18
CA LYS A 65 10.50 -2.99 0.77
C LYS A 65 9.43 -2.19 1.50
N GLU A 66 9.87 -1.48 2.54
CA GLU A 66 9.06 -0.46 3.22
C GLU A 66 8.89 0.77 2.30
N PRO A 67 7.84 1.59 2.50
CA PRO A 67 7.70 2.85 1.78
C PRO A 67 8.88 3.77 2.10
N GLN A 68 9.19 4.69 1.18
CA GLN A 68 10.11 5.78 1.45
C GLN A 68 9.48 6.64 2.53
N GLU A 69 10.14 6.78 3.68
CA GLU A 69 9.68 7.71 4.72
C GLU A 69 9.72 9.13 4.13
N GLU A 70 8.58 9.81 4.08
CA GLU A 70 8.56 11.26 3.90
C GLU A 70 9.18 11.87 5.17
N GLU A 71 10.40 12.40 5.05
CA GLU A 71 11.01 13.29 6.05
C GLU A 71 10.20 14.59 6.20
#